data_AF-A0A8T4SLH3-F1
#
_entry.id   AF-A0A8T4SLH3-F1
#
_cell.length_a   1.000
_cell.length_b   1.000
_cell.length_c   1.000
_cell.angle_alpha   90.00
_cell.angle_beta   90.00
_cell.angle_gamma   90.00
#
_symmetry.space_group_name_H-M   'P 1'
#
loop_
_entity.id
_entity.type
_entity.pdbx_description
1 polymer ?
#
loop_
_entity_poly.entity_id
_entity_poly.type
_entity_poly.pdbx_seq_one_letter_code
_entity_poly.pdbx_strand_id
1 'polypeptide(L)'
;MNREIHITDLIPFLKNSHVKLELTFLKCLLIDASKTELPHYNLDFCNYLGCKINKNNKKSSNIYQWLKGERTIPFKKLIKIVSLAKNYKWDDVEKNLISIKSGIKKGEIYPKFPFYLDEKFGCIIGHILGDGSISRTYEISFNNTNSDLLKEFINNMYLIFGIYPRIWIKRCSINFTEKHKWEKRIYDLDNIPKHYMASLFYPAICGKFLLGIYGNFAYSKYKKITKRIFNSNSEFKRSLIRSFYDDESSVNEKQKFIRIFQDNKKLLSDIKKILTDLNICSNEVRYYIKQNKKRYYFNISGYFILLDYFNKIGFTSKSKSINLIRLLNKISSKQHFRLRVGEMKNVIMQFLNTGPKDTMFLILQLRKKYTFMRLNEETVRKHLHNLQDKGKIVSQMQGHIYIWKIR
;
A
#
# COMPACT_ATOMS: atom_id res chain seq x y z
N MET A 1 8.93 -5.41 11.17
CA MET A 1 7.62 -4.83 11.52
C MET A 1 6.74 -6.00 11.90
N ASN A 2 6.04 -5.95 13.03
CA ASN A 2 5.13 -7.02 13.43
C ASN A 2 4.12 -7.24 12.31
N ARG A 3 3.83 -8.50 11.97
CA ARG A 3 2.86 -8.82 10.91
C ARG A 3 1.43 -8.46 11.31
N GLU A 4 1.18 -8.47 12.61
CA GLU A 4 -0.09 -8.16 13.25
C GLU A 4 -0.01 -6.81 13.95
N ILE A 5 -1.10 -6.04 13.83
CA ILE A 5 -1.31 -4.80 14.57
C ILE A 5 -2.55 -4.98 15.44
N HIS A 6 -2.36 -4.87 16.74
CA HIS A 6 -3.42 -4.92 17.74
C HIS A 6 -3.94 -3.53 18.06
N ILE A 7 -5.06 -3.45 18.77
CA ILE A 7 -5.63 -2.18 19.22
C ILE A 7 -4.65 -1.43 20.14
N THR A 8 -3.82 -2.16 20.90
CA THR A 8 -2.81 -1.62 21.81
C THR A 8 -1.74 -0.81 21.09
N ASP A 9 -1.30 -1.24 19.92
CA ASP A 9 -0.35 -0.54 19.07
C ASP A 9 -0.87 0.84 18.59
N LEU A 10 -2.20 1.01 18.60
CA LEU A 10 -2.89 2.20 18.10
C LEU A 10 -3.33 3.15 19.23
N ILE A 11 -3.18 2.77 20.49
CA ILE A 11 -3.60 3.58 21.65
C ILE A 11 -3.16 5.06 21.55
N PRO A 12 -1.90 5.39 21.20
CA PRO A 12 -1.47 6.78 21.11
C PRO A 12 -2.28 7.63 20.12
N PHE A 13 -2.77 7.02 19.05
CA PHE A 13 -3.48 7.68 17.94
C PHE A 13 -5.00 7.72 18.17
N LEU A 14 -5.51 6.84 19.04
CA LEU A 14 -6.94 6.69 19.31
C LEU A 14 -7.43 7.46 20.53
N LYS A 15 -6.57 8.17 21.29
CA LYS A 15 -6.98 8.89 22.52
C LYS A 15 -8.23 9.78 22.37
N ASN A 16 -8.42 10.37 21.20
CA ASN A 16 -9.55 11.27 20.89
C ASN A 16 -10.67 10.59 20.07
N SER A 17 -10.67 9.26 19.97
CA SER A 17 -11.74 8.48 19.37
C SER A 17 -12.76 8.04 20.42
N HIS A 18 -13.84 7.47 19.93
CA HIS A 18 -14.88 6.82 20.72
C HIS A 18 -15.05 5.39 20.23
N VAL A 19 -15.40 4.49 21.13
CA VAL A 19 -15.55 3.06 20.84
C VAL A 19 -16.87 2.53 21.35
N LYS A 20 -17.37 1.51 20.65
CA LYS A 20 -18.51 0.70 21.07
C LYS A 20 -18.01 -0.73 21.29
N LEU A 21 -18.38 -1.28 22.44
CA LEU A 21 -18.08 -2.65 22.81
C LEU A 21 -19.39 -3.44 22.90
N GLU A 22 -19.30 -4.77 22.85
CA GLU A 22 -20.41 -5.65 23.21
C GLU A 22 -20.92 -5.29 24.62
N LEU A 23 -22.24 -5.24 24.77
CA LEU A 23 -22.88 -4.62 25.94
C LEU A 23 -22.69 -5.46 27.21
N THR A 24 -22.78 -6.78 27.09
CA THR A 24 -22.61 -7.72 28.20
C THR A 24 -21.17 -7.66 28.72
N PHE A 25 -20.20 -7.72 27.83
CA PHE A 25 -18.78 -7.54 28.13
C PHE A 25 -18.51 -6.18 28.78
N LEU A 26 -19.05 -5.09 28.23
CA LEU A 26 -18.87 -3.76 28.79
C LEU A 26 -19.41 -3.65 30.22
N LYS A 27 -20.56 -4.25 30.53
CA LYS A 27 -21.12 -4.28 31.88
C LYS A 27 -20.15 -4.98 32.83
N CYS A 28 -19.69 -6.18 32.48
CA CYS A 28 -18.75 -6.93 33.31
C CYS A 28 -17.42 -6.18 33.50
N LEU A 29 -16.88 -5.57 32.44
CA LEU A 29 -15.66 -4.76 32.49
C LEU A 29 -15.80 -3.56 33.43
N LEU A 30 -16.95 -2.86 33.40
CA LEU A 30 -17.19 -1.72 34.28
C LEU A 30 -17.41 -2.14 35.75
N ILE A 31 -18.07 -3.27 35.99
CA ILE A 31 -18.25 -3.84 37.33
C ILE A 31 -16.89 -4.21 37.92
N ASP A 32 -16.06 -4.93 37.16
CA ASP A 32 -14.72 -5.34 37.59
C ASP A 32 -13.82 -4.13 37.91
N ALA A 33 -13.80 -3.13 37.02
CA ALA A 33 -13.00 -1.92 37.21
C ALA A 33 -13.47 -1.04 38.38
N SER A 34 -14.78 -1.03 38.68
CA SER A 34 -15.36 -0.20 39.75
C SER A 34 -15.55 -0.93 41.07
N LYS A 35 -15.43 -2.26 41.09
CA LYS A 35 -15.69 -3.14 42.25
C LYS A 35 -17.10 -3.00 42.84
N THR A 36 -18.09 -2.65 42.02
CA THR A 36 -19.49 -2.53 42.42
C THR A 36 -20.42 -2.97 41.30
N GLU A 37 -21.59 -3.52 41.64
CA GLU A 37 -22.64 -3.89 40.68
C GLU A 37 -23.23 -2.68 39.94
N LEU A 38 -23.14 -1.48 40.53
CA LEU A 38 -23.65 -0.24 39.95
C LEU A 38 -22.53 0.80 39.74
N PRO A 39 -21.67 0.63 38.72
CA PRO A 39 -20.50 1.48 38.48
C PRO A 39 -20.80 2.99 38.39
N HIS A 40 -22.00 3.36 37.98
CA HIS A 40 -22.42 4.75 37.80
C HIS A 40 -22.74 5.48 39.12
N TYR A 41 -22.87 4.78 40.25
CA TYR A 41 -23.01 5.35 41.60
C TYR A 41 -21.68 5.38 42.38
N ASN A 42 -20.63 4.68 41.92
CA ASN A 42 -19.31 4.77 42.56
C ASN A 42 -18.64 6.11 42.21
N LEU A 43 -18.67 7.05 43.17
CA LEU A 43 -18.20 8.42 42.98
C LEU A 43 -16.70 8.48 42.70
N ASP A 44 -15.89 7.68 43.39
CA ASP A 44 -14.43 7.66 43.21
C ASP A 44 -14.04 7.17 41.81
N PHE A 45 -14.68 6.09 41.36
CA PHE A 45 -14.53 5.58 40.00
C PHE A 45 -14.96 6.61 38.96
N CYS A 46 -16.13 7.25 39.16
CA CYS A 46 -16.62 8.32 38.29
C CYS A 46 -15.65 9.50 38.19
N ASN A 47 -15.12 9.95 39.33
CA ASN A 47 -14.16 11.05 39.44
C ASN A 47 -12.84 10.69 38.78
N TYR A 48 -12.31 9.49 39.02
CA TYR A 48 -11.09 8.99 38.38
C TYR A 48 -11.19 8.98 36.85
N LEU A 49 -12.35 8.58 36.31
CA LEU A 49 -12.61 8.62 34.87
C LEU A 49 -12.88 10.04 34.32
N GLY A 50 -12.97 11.05 35.18
CA GLY A 50 -13.35 12.42 34.81
C GLY A 50 -14.75 12.47 34.20
N CYS A 51 -15.68 11.72 34.78
CA CYS A 51 -17.09 11.75 34.40
C CYS A 51 -17.83 12.84 35.17
N LYS A 52 -18.80 13.50 34.52
CA LYS A 52 -19.69 14.44 35.21
C LYS A 52 -20.61 13.63 36.13
N ILE A 53 -20.72 14.08 37.38
CA ILE A 53 -21.62 13.52 38.40
C ILE A 53 -22.76 14.52 38.59
N ASN A 54 -24.00 14.03 38.55
CA ASN A 54 -25.15 14.85 38.89
C ASN A 54 -25.28 14.92 40.42
N LYS A 55 -25.28 16.14 40.97
CA LYS A 55 -25.27 16.39 42.41
C LYS A 55 -26.52 15.86 43.12
N ASN A 56 -27.68 15.89 42.46
CA ASN A 56 -28.97 15.57 43.09
C ASN A 56 -29.14 14.06 43.30
N ASN A 57 -28.71 13.24 42.34
CA ASN A 57 -28.87 11.78 42.38
C ASN A 57 -27.55 11.02 42.53
N LYS A 58 -26.44 11.73 42.76
CA LYS A 58 -25.09 11.19 42.99
C LYS A 58 -24.67 10.10 41.99
N LYS A 59 -25.06 10.26 40.71
CA LYS A 59 -24.66 9.32 39.65
C LYS A 59 -24.05 9.99 38.43
N SER A 60 -23.23 9.24 37.69
CA SER A 60 -22.76 9.67 36.38
C SER A 60 -23.71 9.23 35.27
N SER A 61 -24.34 10.20 34.60
CA SER A 61 -25.18 9.95 33.43
C SER A 61 -24.42 9.30 32.27
N ASN A 62 -23.13 9.61 32.12
CA ASN A 62 -22.28 9.04 31.07
C ASN A 62 -22.12 7.52 31.23
N ILE A 63 -21.75 7.05 32.42
CA ILE A 63 -21.54 5.61 32.67
C ILE A 63 -22.88 4.87 32.59
N TYR A 64 -23.95 5.45 33.13
CA TYR A 64 -25.29 4.88 33.02
C TYR A 64 -25.70 4.68 31.55
N GLN A 65 -25.45 5.66 30.67
CA GLN A 65 -25.75 5.55 29.24
C GLN A 65 -24.82 4.56 28.51
N TRP A 66 -23.59 4.34 28.99
CA TRP A 66 -22.73 3.27 28.49
C TRP A 66 -23.29 1.89 28.84
N LEU A 67 -23.75 1.70 30.09
CA LEU A 67 -24.37 0.45 30.56
C LEU A 67 -25.68 0.11 29.83
N LYS A 68 -26.31 1.10 29.19
CA LYS A 68 -27.49 0.93 28.32
C LYS A 68 -27.15 0.75 26.84
N GLY A 69 -25.88 0.89 26.44
CA GLY A 69 -25.47 0.85 25.04
C GLY A 69 -25.90 2.08 24.22
N GLU A 70 -26.46 3.11 24.85
CA GLU A 70 -26.95 4.33 24.20
C GLU A 70 -25.81 5.26 23.77
N ARG A 71 -24.62 5.11 24.36
CA ARG A 71 -23.44 5.93 24.08
C ARG A 71 -22.17 5.12 23.91
N THR A 72 -21.34 5.57 22.98
CA THR A 72 -19.94 5.14 22.84
C THR A 72 -19.05 5.71 23.95
N ILE A 73 -17.97 5.00 24.26
CA ILE A 73 -17.01 5.32 25.31
C ILE A 73 -15.85 6.12 24.70
N PRO A 74 -15.47 7.29 25.25
CA PRO A 74 -14.23 7.96 24.84
C PRO A 74 -13.02 7.04 25.10
N PHE A 75 -12.17 6.84 24.10
CA PHE A 75 -11.08 5.86 24.19
C PHE A 75 -10.12 6.13 25.35
N LYS A 76 -9.83 7.40 25.63
CA LYS A 76 -9.05 7.80 26.83
C LYS A 76 -9.63 7.29 28.15
N LYS A 77 -10.95 7.14 28.25
CA LYS A 77 -11.62 6.60 29.43
C LYS A 77 -11.59 5.08 29.43
N LEU A 78 -11.72 4.45 28.26
CA LEU A 78 -11.54 3.01 28.13
C LEU A 78 -10.15 2.57 28.62
N ILE A 79 -9.08 3.29 28.27
CA ILE A 79 -7.72 3.00 28.77
C ILE A 79 -7.69 2.96 30.31
N LYS A 80 -8.32 3.96 30.96
CA LYS A 80 -8.40 4.02 32.42
C LYS A 80 -9.22 2.87 33.00
N ILE A 81 -10.35 2.52 32.37
CA ILE A 81 -11.20 1.40 32.78
C ILE A 81 -10.41 0.09 32.73
N VAL A 82 -9.76 -0.19 31.60
CA VAL A 82 -8.95 -1.42 31.42
C VAL A 82 -7.78 -1.47 32.40
N SER A 83 -7.16 -0.33 32.74
CA SER A 83 -6.08 -0.30 33.73
C SER A 83 -6.52 -0.58 35.17
N LEU A 84 -7.81 -0.41 35.48
CA LEU A 84 -8.38 -0.70 36.81
C LEU A 84 -8.96 -2.11 36.90
N ALA A 85 -9.40 -2.67 35.78
CA ALA A 85 -9.90 -4.03 35.69
C ALA A 85 -8.77 -5.03 36.00
N LYS A 86 -9.06 -6.01 36.87
CA LYS A 86 -8.12 -7.09 37.23
C LYS A 86 -8.30 -8.30 36.34
N ASN A 87 -9.53 -8.56 35.90
CA ASN A 87 -9.91 -9.79 35.22
C ASN A 87 -9.94 -9.66 33.70
N TYR A 88 -9.68 -8.46 33.16
CA TYR A 88 -9.79 -8.17 31.73
C TYR A 88 -8.52 -7.54 31.17
N LYS A 89 -8.14 -7.98 29.97
CA LYS A 89 -6.98 -7.48 29.21
C LYS A 89 -7.44 -6.82 27.92
N TRP A 90 -6.49 -6.18 27.22
CA TRP A 90 -6.76 -5.56 25.92
C TRP A 90 -7.21 -6.56 24.85
N ASP A 91 -6.75 -7.82 24.90
CA ASP A 91 -7.20 -8.86 23.98
C ASP A 91 -8.70 -9.15 24.13
N ASP A 92 -9.24 -9.05 25.35
CA ASP A 92 -10.67 -9.20 25.60
C ASP A 92 -11.46 -8.03 25.04
N VAL A 93 -10.92 -6.81 25.19
CA VAL A 93 -11.50 -5.59 24.60
C VAL A 93 -11.50 -5.68 23.07
N GLU A 94 -10.44 -6.18 22.48
CA GLU A 94 -10.28 -6.36 21.03
C GLU A 94 -11.31 -7.33 20.48
N LYS A 95 -11.50 -8.48 21.12
CA LYS A 95 -12.52 -9.49 20.75
C LYS A 95 -13.95 -8.97 20.86
N ASN A 96 -14.21 -8.05 21.79
CA ASN A 96 -15.55 -7.49 22.04
C ASN A 96 -15.75 -6.11 21.42
N LEU A 97 -14.81 -5.64 20.59
CA LEU A 97 -14.92 -4.37 19.89
C LEU A 97 -15.94 -4.47 18.75
N ILE A 98 -16.96 -3.62 18.79
CA ILE A 98 -17.93 -3.51 17.70
C ILE A 98 -17.47 -2.47 16.69
N SER A 99 -17.08 -1.29 17.17
CA SER A 99 -16.83 -0.16 16.28
C SER A 99 -16.02 0.98 16.92
N ILE A 100 -15.43 1.82 16.05
CA ILE A 100 -14.62 2.98 16.43
C ILE A 100 -15.02 4.19 15.58
N LYS A 101 -15.09 5.38 16.17
CA LYS A 101 -15.33 6.64 15.45
C LYS A 101 -14.50 7.81 15.97
N SER A 102 -14.26 8.80 15.11
CA SER A 102 -13.61 10.06 15.53
C SER A 102 -14.64 11.01 16.13
N GLY A 103 -14.68 11.10 17.46
CA GLY A 103 -15.59 12.00 18.19
C GLY A 103 -17.06 11.57 18.16
N ILE A 104 -17.97 12.52 18.31
CA ILE A 104 -19.42 12.26 18.43
C ILE A 104 -20.11 12.14 17.05
N LYS A 105 -19.55 12.78 16.01
CA LYS A 105 -20.14 12.88 14.67
C LYS A 105 -20.05 11.55 13.88
N LYS A 106 -20.77 11.49 12.74
CA LYS A 106 -20.83 10.35 11.79
C LYS A 106 -19.43 9.93 11.32
N GLY A 107 -19.29 8.65 10.93
CA GLY A 107 -18.04 8.11 10.39
C GLY A 107 -17.46 6.99 11.25
N GLU A 108 -18.30 6.03 11.58
CA GLU A 108 -17.97 4.86 12.38
C GLU A 108 -17.43 3.74 11.49
N ILE A 109 -16.34 3.12 11.93
CA ILE A 109 -15.70 1.98 11.27
C ILE A 109 -15.88 0.73 12.13
N TYR A 110 -15.80 -0.43 11.50
CA TYR A 110 -15.99 -1.75 12.08
C TYR A 110 -14.73 -2.59 11.83
N PRO A 111 -13.59 -2.21 12.43
CA PRO A 111 -12.33 -2.90 12.19
C PRO A 111 -12.36 -4.30 12.80
N LYS A 112 -11.75 -5.25 12.10
CA LYS A 112 -11.51 -6.61 12.60
C LYS A 112 -10.04 -6.72 12.97
N PHE A 113 -9.77 -6.85 14.26
CA PHE A 113 -8.42 -7.01 14.79
C PHE A 113 -8.06 -8.49 15.04
N PRO A 114 -6.77 -8.86 15.07
CA PRO A 114 -5.63 -8.01 14.69
C PRO A 114 -5.64 -7.69 13.18
N PHE A 115 -5.07 -6.55 12.80
CA PHE A 115 -4.83 -6.29 11.39
C PHE A 115 -3.58 -6.99 10.91
N TYR A 116 -3.70 -7.67 9.78
CA TYR A 116 -2.55 -8.21 9.06
C TYR A 116 -2.04 -7.18 8.06
N LEU A 117 -0.74 -6.91 8.08
CA LEU A 117 -0.10 -5.98 7.14
C LEU A 117 0.14 -6.66 5.78
N ASP A 118 -0.90 -6.66 4.95
CA ASP A 118 -0.97 -7.40 3.70
C ASP A 118 -1.01 -6.48 2.46
N GLU A 119 -1.27 -7.08 1.30
CA GLU A 119 -1.48 -6.35 0.04
C GLU A 119 -2.60 -5.31 0.08
N LYS A 120 -3.62 -5.44 0.93
CA LYS A 120 -4.77 -4.51 0.95
C LYS A 120 -4.35 -3.16 1.50
N PHE A 121 -3.54 -3.14 2.55
CA PHE A 121 -2.92 -1.91 3.03
C PHE A 121 -1.94 -1.32 2.01
N GLY A 122 -1.15 -2.17 1.35
CA GLY A 122 -0.25 -1.75 0.28
C GLY A 122 -0.99 -0.99 -0.81
N CYS A 123 -2.09 -1.56 -1.29
CA CYS A 123 -2.98 -0.97 -2.29
C CYS A 123 -3.52 0.41 -1.85
N ILE A 124 -4.12 0.49 -0.66
CA ILE A 124 -4.69 1.75 -0.13
C ILE A 124 -3.61 2.83 -0.04
N ILE A 125 -2.42 2.50 0.47
CA ILE A 125 -1.33 3.45 0.61
C ILE A 125 -0.79 3.87 -0.75
N GLY A 126 -0.67 2.94 -1.70
CA GLY A 126 -0.27 3.23 -3.08
C GLY A 126 -1.20 4.27 -3.72
N HIS A 127 -2.51 4.05 -3.65
CA HIS A 127 -3.50 4.99 -4.18
C HIS A 127 -3.53 6.34 -3.46
N ILE A 128 -3.35 6.36 -2.12
CA ILE A 128 -3.24 7.62 -1.38
C ILE A 128 -1.98 8.39 -1.79
N LEU A 129 -0.87 7.70 -2.04
CA LEU A 129 0.37 8.33 -2.52
C LEU A 129 0.24 8.82 -3.97
N GLY A 130 -0.50 8.12 -4.83
CA GLY A 130 -0.80 8.55 -6.20
C GLY A 130 -1.84 9.67 -6.24
N ASP A 131 -3.11 9.34 -6.46
CA ASP A 131 -4.17 10.33 -6.66
C ASP A 131 -4.98 10.70 -5.40
N GLY A 132 -4.69 10.06 -4.27
CA GLY A 132 -5.38 10.32 -3.00
C GLY A 132 -4.70 11.36 -2.10
N SER A 133 -5.29 11.58 -0.93
CA SER A 133 -4.74 12.44 0.13
C SER A 133 -5.33 12.12 1.50
N ILE A 134 -4.62 12.49 2.56
CA ILE A 134 -5.16 12.55 3.93
C ILE A 134 -5.16 14.02 4.37
N SER A 135 -6.35 14.56 4.64
CA SER A 135 -6.50 15.96 5.02
C SER A 135 -5.90 16.24 6.40
N ARG A 136 -5.82 17.52 6.79
CA ARG A 136 -5.42 17.92 8.15
C ARG A 136 -6.39 17.42 9.23
N THR A 137 -7.65 17.20 8.86
CA THR A 137 -8.70 16.60 9.69
C THR A 137 -8.68 15.07 9.64
N TYR A 138 -7.67 14.47 9.01
CA TYR A 138 -7.47 13.03 8.83
C TYR A 138 -8.48 12.34 7.90
N GLU A 139 -9.33 13.08 7.21
CA GLU A 139 -10.23 12.50 6.21
C GLU A 139 -9.42 12.01 5.01
N ILE A 140 -9.74 10.81 4.55
CA ILE A 140 -9.11 10.24 3.35
C ILE A 140 -9.97 10.63 2.16
N SER A 141 -9.33 11.10 1.09
CA SER A 141 -9.94 11.28 -0.22
C SER A 141 -9.16 10.49 -1.26
N PHE A 142 -9.84 9.77 -2.14
CA PHE A 142 -9.24 9.19 -3.35
C PHE A 142 -10.05 9.61 -4.57
N ASN A 143 -9.40 10.14 -5.60
CA ASN A 143 -10.05 10.69 -6.79
C ASN A 143 -9.54 9.96 -8.01
N ASN A 144 -10.42 9.43 -8.87
CA ASN A 144 -9.98 8.79 -10.10
C ASN A 144 -11.10 8.76 -11.15
N THR A 145 -10.73 8.74 -12.42
CA THR A 145 -11.67 8.55 -13.54
C THR A 145 -11.83 7.07 -13.90
N ASN A 146 -10.92 6.21 -13.46
CA ASN A 146 -10.96 4.78 -13.71
C ASN A 146 -11.78 4.05 -12.64
N SER A 147 -12.92 3.48 -13.03
CA SER A 147 -13.82 2.75 -12.13
C SER A 147 -13.21 1.47 -11.55
N ASP A 148 -12.30 0.80 -12.25
CA ASP A 148 -11.62 -0.41 -11.74
C ASP A 148 -10.82 -0.07 -10.46
N LEU A 149 -10.11 1.06 -10.46
CA LEU A 149 -9.30 1.51 -9.32
C LEU A 149 -10.17 1.99 -8.15
N LEU A 150 -11.27 2.67 -8.45
CA LEU A 150 -12.25 3.06 -7.43
C LEU A 150 -12.87 1.84 -6.75
N LYS A 151 -13.26 0.82 -7.53
CA LYS A 151 -13.83 -0.45 -7.01
C LYS A 151 -12.80 -1.18 -6.13
N GLU A 152 -11.55 -1.28 -6.57
CA GLU A 152 -10.47 -1.88 -5.77
C GLU A 152 -10.27 -1.13 -4.44
N PHE A 153 -10.18 0.20 -4.48
CA PHE A 153 -10.00 1.01 -3.26
C PHE A 153 -11.18 0.85 -2.29
N ILE A 154 -12.43 0.83 -2.80
CA ILE A 154 -13.62 0.56 -1.98
C ILE A 154 -13.55 -0.80 -1.32
N ASN A 155 -13.24 -1.83 -2.10
CA ASN A 155 -13.19 -3.20 -1.59
C ASN A 155 -12.15 -3.34 -0.47
N ASN A 156 -10.94 -2.82 -0.67
CA ASN A 156 -9.88 -2.89 0.35
C ASN A 156 -10.21 -2.08 1.61
N MET A 157 -10.81 -0.90 1.46
CA MET A 157 -11.27 -0.11 2.61
C MET A 157 -12.40 -0.80 3.37
N TYR A 158 -13.32 -1.47 2.68
CA TYR A 158 -14.39 -2.24 3.30
C TYR A 158 -13.85 -3.48 4.03
N LEU A 159 -12.92 -4.22 3.44
CA LEU A 159 -12.32 -5.39 4.05
C LEU A 159 -11.54 -5.06 5.34
N ILE A 160 -10.87 -3.91 5.38
CA ILE A 160 -10.07 -3.49 6.55
C ILE A 160 -10.93 -2.76 7.59
N PHE A 161 -11.78 -1.82 7.17
CA PHE A 161 -12.48 -0.90 8.07
C PHE A 161 -14.00 -1.12 8.13
N GLY A 162 -14.56 -2.03 7.35
CA GLY A 162 -16.00 -2.31 7.33
C GLY A 162 -16.86 -1.12 6.89
N ILE A 163 -16.33 -0.22 6.05
CA ILE A 163 -16.99 1.03 5.68
C ILE A 163 -16.95 1.30 4.17
N TYR A 164 -18.07 1.81 3.65
CA TYR A 164 -18.18 2.36 2.29
C TYR A 164 -17.94 3.88 2.28
N PRO A 165 -17.35 4.43 1.21
CA PRO A 165 -17.12 5.87 1.12
C PRO A 165 -18.40 6.64 0.86
N ARG A 166 -18.34 7.95 1.10
CA ARG A 166 -19.22 8.90 0.40
C ARG A 166 -18.64 9.15 -0.98
N ILE A 167 -19.44 8.96 -2.03
CA ILE A 167 -19.01 9.15 -3.42
C ILE A 167 -19.55 10.49 -3.92
N TRP A 168 -18.65 11.35 -4.36
CA TRP A 168 -18.99 12.60 -5.03
C TRP A 168 -18.41 12.62 -6.43
N ILE A 169 -19.09 13.28 -7.34
CA ILE A 169 -18.60 13.49 -8.70
C ILE A 169 -18.36 14.97 -8.98
N LYS A 170 -17.45 15.22 -9.91
CA LYS A 170 -17.22 16.52 -10.51
C LYS A 170 -16.86 16.33 -11.98
N ARG A 171 -17.25 17.27 -12.83
CA ARG A 171 -16.89 17.25 -14.24
C ARG A 171 -15.38 17.44 -14.41
N CYS A 172 -14.78 16.65 -15.29
CA CYS A 172 -13.41 16.86 -15.74
C CYS A 172 -13.41 18.11 -16.63
N SER A 173 -13.02 19.26 -16.07
CA SER A 173 -12.86 20.46 -16.90
C SER A 173 -11.65 20.27 -17.82
N ILE A 174 -11.84 20.61 -19.09
CA ILE A 174 -10.77 20.69 -20.08
C ILE A 174 -9.84 21.88 -19.74
N ASN A 175 -10.39 22.90 -19.07
CA ASN A 175 -9.70 24.12 -18.70
C ASN A 175 -9.29 24.09 -17.23
N PHE A 176 -7.99 23.96 -16.97
CA PHE A 176 -7.41 23.93 -15.62
C PHE A 176 -7.63 25.20 -14.77
N THR A 177 -8.25 26.24 -15.34
CA THR A 177 -8.48 27.54 -14.67
C THR A 177 -9.77 27.58 -13.85
N GLU A 178 -10.73 26.70 -14.13
CA GLU A 178 -12.01 26.69 -13.41
C GLU A 178 -11.87 25.99 -12.05
N LYS A 179 -12.34 26.64 -10.99
CA LYS A 179 -12.44 26.01 -9.67
C LYS A 179 -13.38 24.82 -9.79
N HIS A 180 -12.84 23.61 -9.70
CA HIS A 180 -13.64 22.39 -9.69
C HIS A 180 -14.60 22.38 -8.49
N LYS A 181 -15.90 22.56 -8.75
CA LYS A 181 -16.95 22.43 -7.74
C LYS A 181 -17.45 20.98 -7.73
N TRP A 182 -17.68 20.44 -6.53
CA TRP A 182 -18.40 19.17 -6.39
C TRP A 182 -19.84 19.37 -6.82
N GLU A 183 -20.31 18.53 -7.73
CA GLU A 183 -21.63 18.74 -8.33
C GLU A 183 -22.71 17.95 -7.61
N LYS A 184 -22.51 16.63 -7.47
CA LYS A 184 -23.52 15.74 -6.95
C LYS A 184 -22.91 14.58 -6.17
N ARG A 185 -23.62 14.13 -5.14
CA ARG A 185 -23.37 12.87 -4.46
C ARG A 185 -24.06 11.73 -5.21
N ILE A 186 -23.35 10.64 -5.42
CA ILE A 186 -23.89 9.40 -5.98
C ILE A 186 -23.72 8.24 -4.99
N TYR A 187 -24.40 7.13 -5.24
CA TYR A 187 -24.38 5.95 -4.36
C TYR A 187 -23.76 4.71 -5.02
N ASP A 188 -23.58 4.75 -6.35
CA ASP A 188 -23.02 3.66 -7.13
C ASP A 188 -22.03 4.23 -8.16
N LEU A 189 -20.89 3.56 -8.35
CA LEU A 189 -19.88 3.93 -9.34
C LEU A 189 -20.35 3.71 -10.77
N ASP A 190 -21.31 2.81 -11.01
CA ASP A 190 -21.83 2.56 -12.35
C ASP A 190 -22.73 3.72 -12.85
N ASN A 191 -23.10 4.64 -11.95
CA ASN A 191 -23.84 5.87 -12.25
C ASN A 191 -22.94 7.10 -12.53
N ILE A 192 -21.63 6.91 -12.73
CA ILE A 192 -20.71 8.01 -13.06
C ILE A 192 -20.92 8.43 -14.53
N PRO A 193 -21.30 9.68 -14.83
CA PRO A 193 -21.46 10.11 -16.22
C PRO A 193 -20.12 10.17 -16.95
N LYS A 194 -20.15 10.07 -18.29
CA LYS A 194 -18.94 10.25 -19.12
C LYS A 194 -18.30 11.61 -18.86
N HIS A 195 -16.97 11.65 -18.81
CA HIS A 195 -16.18 12.86 -18.53
C HIS A 195 -16.31 13.39 -17.10
N TYR A 196 -16.79 12.59 -16.16
CA TYR A 196 -16.74 12.92 -14.73
C TYR A 196 -15.63 12.13 -14.05
N MET A 197 -15.11 12.73 -12.98
CA MET A 197 -14.26 12.06 -12.02
C MET A 197 -15.06 11.82 -10.75
N ALA A 198 -14.94 10.62 -10.19
CA ALA A 198 -15.50 10.31 -8.88
C ALA A 198 -14.45 10.46 -7.79
N SER A 199 -14.92 10.69 -6.58
CA SER A 199 -14.08 10.91 -5.42
C SER A 199 -14.69 10.28 -4.19
N LEU A 200 -13.89 9.45 -3.55
CA LEU A 200 -14.26 8.63 -2.41
C LEU A 200 -13.79 9.31 -1.14
N PHE A 201 -14.72 9.59 -0.23
CA PHE A 201 -14.42 10.23 1.05
C PHE A 201 -14.69 9.29 2.22
N TYR A 202 -13.65 9.07 3.03
CA TYR A 202 -13.72 8.24 4.24
C TYR A 202 -13.52 9.09 5.50
N PRO A 203 -14.11 8.66 6.64
CA PRO A 203 -14.05 9.43 7.87
C PRO A 203 -12.63 9.53 8.44
N ALA A 204 -12.42 10.56 9.24
CA ALA A 204 -11.15 10.90 9.90
C ALA A 204 -10.50 9.72 10.64
N ILE A 205 -11.30 8.79 11.16
CA ILE A 205 -10.78 7.63 11.89
C ILE A 205 -9.93 6.73 10.99
N CYS A 206 -10.30 6.50 9.72
CA CYS A 206 -9.50 5.72 8.78
C CYS A 206 -8.09 6.34 8.60
N GLY A 207 -8.02 7.65 8.42
CA GLY A 207 -6.74 8.34 8.25
C GLY A 207 -5.88 8.27 9.51
N LYS A 208 -6.47 8.42 10.71
CA LYS A 208 -5.74 8.25 11.97
C LYS A 208 -5.15 6.85 12.11
N PHE A 209 -5.88 5.82 11.73
CA PHE A 209 -5.40 4.45 11.70
C PHE A 209 -4.19 4.30 10.76
N LEU A 210 -4.34 4.70 9.50
CA LEU A 210 -3.26 4.57 8.52
C LEU A 210 -2.01 5.36 8.92
N LEU A 211 -2.16 6.58 9.43
CA LEU A 211 -1.03 7.38 9.91
C LEU A 211 -0.43 6.82 11.21
N GLY A 212 -1.24 6.20 12.07
CA GLY A 212 -0.75 5.53 13.29
C GLY A 212 0.10 4.30 12.97
N ILE A 213 -0.31 3.52 11.97
CA ILE A 213 0.41 2.31 11.54
C ILE A 213 1.64 2.68 10.72
N TYR A 214 1.51 3.57 9.72
CA TYR A 214 2.56 3.81 8.72
C TYR A 214 3.27 5.15 8.86
N GLY A 215 2.94 5.94 9.87
CA GLY A 215 3.47 7.30 10.08
C GLY A 215 2.86 8.34 9.13
N ASN A 216 3.35 9.57 9.21
CA ASN A 216 2.85 10.71 8.42
C ASN A 216 3.26 10.64 6.93
N PHE A 217 2.81 9.62 6.19
CA PHE A 217 3.18 9.35 4.79
C PHE A 217 2.45 10.23 3.78
N ALA A 218 1.26 10.74 4.11
CA ALA A 218 0.42 11.55 3.23
C ALA A 218 -0.37 12.64 3.97
N TYR A 219 0.19 13.20 5.05
CA TYR A 219 -0.49 14.23 5.84
C TYR A 219 -0.48 15.58 5.09
N SER A 220 -1.66 16.06 4.72
CA SER A 220 -1.85 17.27 3.91
C SER A 220 -1.20 17.15 2.52
N LYS A 221 -0.43 18.15 2.08
CA LYS A 221 0.22 18.17 0.76
C LYS A 221 1.52 17.36 0.71
N TYR A 222 2.01 16.88 1.85
CA TYR A 222 3.32 16.25 1.97
C TYR A 222 3.20 14.73 1.87
N LYS A 223 3.66 14.18 0.76
CA LYS A 223 3.72 12.74 0.51
C LYS A 223 5.16 12.22 0.63
N LYS A 224 5.37 11.10 1.33
CA LYS A 224 6.67 10.46 1.51
C LYS A 224 6.53 8.96 1.80
N ILE A 225 7.54 8.18 1.42
CA ILE A 225 7.71 6.82 1.92
C ILE A 225 8.33 6.90 3.32
N THR A 226 7.67 6.35 4.33
CA THR A 226 8.21 6.27 5.69
C THR A 226 9.08 5.03 5.86
N LYS A 227 9.92 4.98 6.91
CA LYS A 227 10.69 3.77 7.24
C LYS A 227 9.80 2.54 7.43
N ARG A 228 8.59 2.73 7.99
CA ARG A 228 7.63 1.63 8.18
C ARG A 228 7.14 1.06 6.84
N ILE A 229 6.73 1.93 5.91
CA ILE A 229 6.33 1.53 4.54
C ILE A 229 7.51 0.86 3.81
N PHE A 230 8.71 1.42 3.92
CA PHE A 230 9.90 0.91 3.27
C PHE A 230 10.31 -0.49 3.80
N ASN A 231 10.10 -0.75 5.08
CA ASN A 231 10.44 -2.03 5.73
C ASN A 231 9.29 -3.04 5.74
N SER A 232 8.18 -2.77 5.05
CA SER A 232 7.08 -3.72 4.89
C SER A 232 7.49 -4.95 4.07
N ASN A 233 6.70 -6.01 4.17
CA ASN A 233 6.92 -7.25 3.42
C ASN A 233 6.75 -7.05 1.89
N SER A 234 7.16 -8.06 1.12
CA SER A 234 7.15 -8.02 -0.35
C SER A 234 5.74 -7.94 -0.94
N GLU A 235 4.75 -8.57 -0.31
CA GLU A 235 3.35 -8.57 -0.75
C GLU A 235 2.76 -7.15 -0.68
N PHE A 236 2.91 -6.49 0.48
CA PHE A 236 2.58 -5.09 0.67
C PHE A 236 3.28 -4.20 -0.36
N LYS A 237 4.60 -4.39 -0.56
CA LYS A 237 5.39 -3.58 -1.50
C LYS A 237 4.91 -3.74 -2.94
N ARG A 238 4.61 -4.97 -3.39
CA ARG A 238 4.06 -5.24 -4.73
C ARG A 238 2.74 -4.50 -4.94
N SER A 239 1.82 -4.63 -3.98
CA SER A 239 0.51 -3.99 -4.07
C SER A 239 0.60 -2.46 -4.03
N LEU A 240 1.49 -1.90 -3.18
CA LEU A 240 1.77 -0.47 -3.14
C LEU A 240 2.28 0.04 -4.50
N ILE A 241 3.26 -0.65 -5.09
CA ILE A 241 3.82 -0.24 -6.37
C ILE A 241 2.77 -0.37 -7.49
N ARG A 242 2.00 -1.46 -7.53
CA ARG A 242 0.91 -1.66 -8.50
C ARG A 242 -0.06 -0.48 -8.45
N SER A 243 -0.64 -0.20 -7.29
CA SER A 243 -1.62 0.90 -7.11
C SER A 243 -1.02 2.27 -7.41
N PHE A 244 0.22 2.54 -7.00
CA PHE A 244 0.89 3.80 -7.31
C PHE A 244 1.13 3.97 -8.82
N TYR A 245 1.48 2.90 -9.53
CA TYR A 245 1.65 2.91 -10.99
C TYR A 245 0.31 2.99 -11.73
N ASP A 246 -0.76 2.39 -11.21
CA ASP A 246 -2.11 2.54 -11.73
C ASP A 246 -2.60 3.99 -11.70
N ASP A 247 -2.11 4.80 -10.78
CA ASP A 247 -2.39 6.24 -10.73
C ASP A 247 -1.38 7.04 -11.59
N GLU A 248 -0.08 6.90 -11.34
CA GLU A 248 0.95 7.87 -11.74
C GLU A 248 1.75 7.50 -13.00
N SER A 249 1.44 6.34 -13.60
CA SER A 249 2.21 5.83 -14.74
C SER A 249 1.44 5.82 -16.07
N SER A 250 2.20 5.65 -17.13
CA SER A 250 1.71 5.44 -18.50
C SER A 250 2.51 4.32 -19.17
N VAL A 251 1.85 3.55 -20.02
CA VAL A 251 2.49 2.52 -20.85
C VAL A 251 2.65 3.07 -22.26
N ASN A 252 3.88 3.14 -22.76
CA ASN A 252 4.16 3.65 -24.11
C ASN A 252 4.63 2.51 -25.03
N GLU A 253 3.70 2.02 -25.86
CA GLU A 253 3.95 0.93 -26.81
C GLU A 253 4.90 1.32 -27.95
N LYS A 254 4.97 2.61 -28.32
CA LYS A 254 5.83 3.08 -29.42
C LYS A 254 7.29 3.13 -28.97
N GLN A 255 7.53 3.71 -27.80
CA GLN A 255 8.86 3.91 -27.22
C GLN A 255 9.31 2.75 -26.31
N LYS A 256 8.45 1.75 -26.12
CA LYS A 256 8.73 0.48 -25.45
C LYS A 256 9.10 0.59 -23.97
N PHE A 257 8.32 1.33 -23.19
CA PHE A 257 8.53 1.46 -21.75
C PHE A 257 7.25 1.66 -20.95
N ILE A 258 7.33 1.46 -19.64
CA ILE A 258 6.42 2.05 -18.66
C ILE A 258 7.12 3.28 -18.09
N ARG A 259 6.43 4.41 -18.01
CA ARG A 259 6.97 5.64 -17.42
C ARG A 259 6.10 6.09 -16.28
N ILE A 260 6.75 6.44 -15.18
CA ILE A 260 6.11 7.02 -14.00
C ILE A 260 6.56 8.47 -13.80
N PHE A 261 5.66 9.32 -13.35
CA PHE A 261 5.89 10.75 -13.16
C PHE A 261 5.55 11.17 -11.74
N GLN A 262 6.30 12.13 -11.18
CA GLN A 262 5.98 12.79 -9.92
C GLN A 262 6.62 14.17 -9.85
N ASP A 263 5.94 15.11 -9.20
CA ASP A 263 6.52 16.44 -8.90
C ASP A 263 7.51 16.36 -7.72
N ASN A 264 7.37 15.37 -6.84
CA ASN A 264 8.27 15.13 -5.71
C ASN A 264 9.39 14.13 -6.08
N LYS A 265 10.60 14.65 -6.36
CA LYS A 265 11.79 13.83 -6.70
C LYS A 265 12.11 12.78 -5.62
N LYS A 266 11.96 13.12 -4.34
CA LYS A 266 12.31 12.21 -3.23
C LYS A 266 11.36 11.02 -3.19
N LEU A 267 10.05 11.27 -3.25
CA LEU A 267 9.04 10.21 -3.33
C LEU A 267 9.32 9.29 -4.51
N LEU A 268 9.59 9.85 -5.69
CA LEU A 268 9.91 9.06 -6.88
C LEU A 268 11.18 8.21 -6.73
N SER A 269 12.20 8.74 -6.04
CA SER A 269 13.44 8.02 -5.75
C SER A 269 13.22 6.87 -4.77
N ASP A 270 12.36 7.06 -3.77
CA ASP A 270 12.01 6.01 -2.81
C ASP A 270 11.19 4.90 -3.48
N ILE A 271 10.29 5.24 -4.42
CA ILE A 271 9.58 4.26 -5.26
C ILE A 271 10.56 3.44 -6.12
N LYS A 272 11.58 4.07 -6.71
CA LYS A 272 12.65 3.36 -7.43
C LYS A 272 13.40 2.38 -6.53
N LYS A 273 13.66 2.73 -5.27
CA LYS A 273 14.31 1.81 -4.31
C LYS A 273 13.41 0.61 -4.00
N ILE A 274 12.10 0.82 -3.77
CA ILE A 274 11.15 -0.28 -3.55
C ILE A 274 11.09 -1.21 -4.77
N LEU A 275 11.09 -0.69 -6.00
CA LEU A 275 11.19 -1.52 -7.21
C LEU A 275 12.48 -2.36 -7.23
N THR A 276 13.59 -1.77 -6.81
CA THR A 276 14.88 -2.47 -6.73
C THR A 276 14.82 -3.62 -5.70
N ASP A 277 14.21 -3.39 -4.53
CA ASP A 277 13.96 -4.45 -3.53
C ASP A 277 13.09 -5.59 -4.09
N LEU A 278 12.22 -5.30 -5.06
CA LEU A 278 11.39 -6.27 -5.77
C LEU A 278 12.09 -6.89 -7.00
N ASN A 279 13.39 -6.65 -7.16
CA ASN A 279 14.21 -7.07 -8.29
C ASN A 279 13.71 -6.57 -9.64
N ILE A 280 13.15 -5.35 -9.68
CA ILE A 280 12.75 -4.68 -10.92
C ILE A 280 13.64 -3.45 -11.12
N CYS A 281 14.53 -3.55 -12.09
CA CYS A 281 15.44 -2.45 -12.43
C CYS A 281 14.69 -1.33 -13.16
N SER A 282 15.10 -0.09 -12.92
CA SER A 282 14.58 1.06 -13.65
C SER A 282 15.69 2.05 -14.03
N ASN A 283 15.40 2.93 -14.98
CA ASN A 283 16.33 3.95 -15.43
C ASN A 283 16.61 5.00 -14.32
N GLU A 284 17.59 5.87 -14.55
CA GLU A 284 17.82 7.02 -13.68
C GLU A 284 16.67 8.02 -13.67
N VAL A 285 16.48 8.66 -12.51
CA VAL A 285 15.46 9.71 -12.34
C VAL A 285 15.90 10.94 -13.14
N ARG A 286 15.10 11.29 -14.14
CA ARG A 286 15.27 12.48 -14.98
C ARG A 286 14.21 13.52 -14.64
N TYR A 287 14.34 14.70 -15.23
CA TYR A 287 13.31 15.73 -15.14
C TYR A 287 13.07 16.38 -16.49
N TYR A 288 11.95 17.08 -16.60
CA TYR A 288 11.64 18.01 -17.67
C TYR A 288 10.79 19.15 -17.09
N ILE A 289 10.65 20.24 -17.84
CA ILE A 289 9.82 21.39 -17.45
C ILE A 289 8.49 21.30 -18.21
N LYS A 290 7.37 21.37 -17.50
CA LYS A 290 6.01 21.44 -18.07
C LYS A 290 5.25 22.56 -17.37
N GLN A 291 4.77 23.54 -18.12
CA GLN A 291 4.05 24.70 -17.57
C GLN A 291 4.85 25.41 -16.45
N ASN A 292 6.13 25.72 -16.71
CA ASN A 292 7.06 26.33 -15.75
C ASN A 292 7.25 25.56 -14.44
N LYS A 293 6.85 24.27 -14.39
CA LYS A 293 7.05 23.38 -13.25
C LYS A 293 7.97 22.24 -13.61
N LYS A 294 8.94 21.97 -12.74
CA LYS A 294 9.86 20.84 -12.86
C LYS A 294 9.14 19.55 -12.48
N ARG A 295 9.08 18.60 -13.41
CA ARG A 295 8.50 17.28 -13.19
C ARG A 295 9.57 16.20 -13.32
N TYR A 296 9.52 15.22 -12.43
CA TYR A 296 10.48 14.12 -12.41
C TYR A 296 9.85 12.85 -12.96
N TYR A 297 10.67 12.02 -13.61
CA TYR A 297 10.22 10.74 -14.15
C TYR A 297 11.36 9.74 -14.23
N PHE A 298 11.01 8.46 -14.33
CA PHE A 298 11.93 7.42 -14.82
C PHE A 298 11.13 6.39 -15.61
N ASN A 299 11.86 5.55 -16.36
CA ASN A 299 11.28 4.51 -17.20
C ASN A 299 11.64 3.12 -16.67
N ILE A 300 10.74 2.16 -16.88
CA ILE A 300 11.02 0.73 -16.89
C ILE A 300 11.04 0.31 -18.36
N SER A 301 12.17 -0.24 -18.80
CA SER A 301 12.41 -0.57 -20.20
C SER A 301 13.24 -1.85 -20.33
N GLY A 302 13.12 -2.53 -21.46
CA GLY A 302 13.72 -3.85 -21.67
C GLY A 302 12.71 -4.95 -21.36
N TYR A 303 12.65 -5.97 -22.21
CA TYR A 303 11.58 -6.96 -22.16
C TYR A 303 11.57 -7.77 -20.87
N PHE A 304 12.71 -8.29 -20.41
CA PHE A 304 12.73 -9.14 -19.22
C PHE A 304 12.32 -8.36 -17.97
N ILE A 305 12.76 -7.11 -17.87
CA ILE A 305 12.35 -6.21 -16.79
C ILE A 305 10.84 -5.91 -16.87
N LEU A 306 10.31 -5.65 -18.07
CA LEU A 306 8.87 -5.43 -18.28
C LEU A 306 8.05 -6.69 -18.01
N LEU A 307 8.56 -7.87 -18.36
CA LEU A 307 7.94 -9.16 -18.10
C LEU A 307 7.94 -9.48 -16.60
N ASP A 308 9.05 -9.20 -15.90
CA ASP A 308 9.13 -9.28 -14.45
C ASP A 308 8.15 -8.34 -13.77
N TYR A 309 8.02 -7.11 -14.27
CA TYR A 309 7.01 -6.17 -13.79
C TYR A 309 5.60 -6.73 -14.01
N PHE A 310 5.29 -7.22 -15.21
CA PHE A 310 3.99 -7.82 -15.53
C PHE A 310 3.64 -8.98 -14.60
N ASN A 311 4.59 -9.91 -14.38
CA ASN A 311 4.37 -11.11 -13.58
C ASN A 311 4.31 -10.83 -12.07
N LYS A 312 5.10 -9.87 -11.56
CA LYS A 312 5.24 -9.63 -10.11
C LYS A 312 4.33 -8.51 -9.59
N ILE A 313 4.00 -7.53 -10.43
CA ILE A 313 3.30 -6.29 -10.05
C ILE A 313 2.05 -6.09 -10.90
N GLY A 314 2.19 -6.05 -12.22
CA GLY A 314 1.07 -5.84 -13.15
C GLY A 314 0.37 -4.49 -12.99
N PHE A 315 -0.91 -4.46 -13.38
CA PHE A 315 -1.83 -3.31 -13.27
C PHE A 315 -3.22 -3.81 -12.93
N THR A 316 -3.94 -3.09 -12.08
CA THR A 316 -5.38 -3.24 -11.86
C THR A 316 -6.16 -2.63 -13.02
N SER A 317 -5.72 -1.49 -13.57
CA SER A 317 -6.38 -0.84 -14.69
C SER A 317 -6.39 -1.75 -15.92
N LYS A 318 -7.58 -2.16 -16.37
CA LYS A 318 -7.73 -3.02 -17.56
C LYS A 318 -7.04 -2.43 -18.78
N SER A 319 -7.21 -1.12 -19.01
CA SER A 319 -6.58 -0.43 -20.14
C SER A 319 -5.04 -0.47 -20.07
N LYS A 320 -4.45 -0.19 -18.90
CA LYS A 320 -2.98 -0.24 -18.74
C LYS A 320 -2.45 -1.68 -18.87
N SER A 321 -3.17 -2.65 -18.32
CA SER A 321 -2.83 -4.07 -18.43
C SER A 321 -2.79 -4.53 -19.90
N ILE A 322 -3.84 -4.21 -20.68
CA ILE A 322 -3.90 -4.50 -22.12
C ILE A 322 -2.73 -3.84 -22.86
N ASN A 323 -2.44 -2.57 -22.58
CA ASN A 323 -1.33 -1.86 -23.22
C ASN A 323 0.03 -2.46 -22.86
N LEU A 324 0.21 -2.97 -21.64
CA LEU A 324 1.43 -3.67 -21.23
C LEU A 324 1.57 -5.01 -21.98
N ILE A 325 0.49 -5.77 -22.15
CA ILE A 325 0.50 -7.01 -22.94
C ILE A 325 0.87 -6.73 -24.40
N ARG A 326 0.26 -5.71 -25.02
CA ARG A 326 0.59 -5.28 -26.39
C ARG A 326 2.04 -4.85 -26.52
N LEU A 327 2.54 -4.09 -25.54
CA LEU A 327 3.94 -3.71 -25.45
C LEU A 327 4.86 -4.94 -25.42
N LEU A 328 4.57 -5.93 -24.57
CA LEU A 328 5.36 -7.16 -24.46
C LEU A 328 5.37 -7.94 -25.78
N ASN A 329 4.20 -8.13 -26.39
CA ASN A 329 4.06 -8.84 -27.68
C ASN A 329 4.80 -8.13 -28.83
N LYS A 330 4.76 -6.81 -28.85
CA LYS A 330 5.47 -5.99 -29.84
C LYS A 330 6.98 -6.02 -29.65
N ILE A 331 7.45 -6.20 -28.41
CA ILE A 331 8.87 -6.39 -28.17
C ILE A 331 9.28 -7.80 -28.59
N SER A 332 8.53 -8.84 -28.18
CA SER A 332 8.83 -10.26 -28.47
C SER A 332 8.82 -10.60 -29.97
N SER A 333 7.93 -10.00 -30.76
CA SER A 333 7.82 -10.30 -32.20
C SER A 333 8.97 -9.76 -33.06
N LYS A 334 9.74 -8.78 -32.57
CA LYS A 334 10.89 -8.28 -33.30
C LYS A 334 12.09 -9.20 -33.06
N GLN A 335 12.47 -9.98 -34.08
CA GLN A 335 13.58 -10.96 -34.14
C GLN A 335 14.99 -10.45 -33.74
N HIS A 336 15.13 -9.20 -33.28
CA HIS A 336 16.40 -8.62 -32.84
C HIS A 336 16.36 -8.32 -31.36
N PHE A 337 16.32 -9.40 -30.59
CA PHE A 337 16.50 -9.34 -29.15
C PHE A 337 17.99 -9.30 -28.81
N ARG A 338 18.46 -8.18 -28.24
CA ARG A 338 19.76 -8.11 -27.55
C ARG A 338 19.50 -8.07 -26.05
N LEU A 339 19.91 -9.13 -25.33
CA LEU A 339 19.92 -9.17 -23.87
C LEU A 339 20.85 -8.03 -23.42
N ARG A 340 20.47 -7.24 -22.41
CA ARG A 340 21.43 -6.27 -21.86
C ARG A 340 22.60 -7.05 -21.26
N VAL A 341 23.80 -6.47 -21.34
CA VAL A 341 25.04 -7.09 -20.88
C VAL A 341 24.93 -7.64 -19.43
N GLY A 342 24.20 -6.95 -18.55
CA GLY A 342 23.96 -7.40 -17.18
C GLY A 342 22.98 -8.58 -17.05
N GLU A 343 21.93 -8.62 -17.88
CA GLU A 343 20.92 -9.68 -17.85
C GLU A 343 21.53 -11.01 -18.31
N MET A 344 22.37 -10.97 -19.34
CA MET A 344 23.10 -12.16 -19.83
C MET A 344 23.96 -12.79 -18.73
N LYS A 345 24.65 -11.96 -17.93
CA LYS A 345 25.47 -12.44 -16.81
C LYS A 345 24.65 -13.18 -15.77
N ASN A 346 23.49 -12.64 -15.38
CA ASN A 346 22.65 -13.27 -14.38
C ASN A 346 22.13 -14.63 -14.84
N VAL A 347 21.75 -14.75 -16.12
CA VAL A 347 21.28 -16.03 -16.66
C VAL A 347 22.41 -17.04 -16.77
N ILE A 348 23.60 -16.62 -17.19
CA ILE A 348 24.79 -17.48 -17.19
C ILE A 348 25.06 -18.01 -15.77
N MET A 349 25.03 -17.14 -14.77
CA MET A 349 25.21 -17.56 -13.37
C MET A 349 24.13 -18.53 -12.89
N GLN A 350 22.87 -18.37 -13.29
CA GLN A 350 21.80 -19.34 -12.98
C GLN A 350 22.10 -20.74 -13.53
N PHE A 351 22.59 -20.84 -14.78
CA PHE A 351 22.96 -22.13 -15.34
C PHE A 351 24.19 -22.73 -14.65
N LEU A 352 25.18 -21.91 -14.33
CA LEU A 352 26.40 -22.36 -13.62
C LEU A 352 26.15 -22.77 -12.16
N ASN A 353 25.09 -22.25 -11.52
CA ASN A 353 24.64 -22.72 -10.20
C ASN A 353 24.15 -24.18 -10.23
N THR A 354 23.80 -24.73 -11.40
CA THR A 354 23.40 -26.14 -11.56
C THR A 354 24.58 -27.06 -11.89
N GLY A 355 25.80 -26.58 -11.64
CA GLY A 355 27.05 -27.29 -11.86
C GLY A 355 27.84 -26.76 -13.07
N PRO A 356 29.07 -27.26 -13.26
CA PRO A 356 29.98 -26.81 -14.31
C PRO A 356 29.37 -27.00 -15.70
N LYS A 357 29.48 -25.99 -16.57
CA LYS A 357 28.98 -26.03 -17.95
C LYS A 357 30.04 -25.52 -18.92
N ASP A 358 30.12 -26.11 -20.11
CA ASP A 358 30.92 -25.54 -21.19
C ASP A 358 30.19 -24.37 -21.88
N THR A 359 30.94 -23.59 -22.66
CA THR A 359 30.42 -22.43 -23.39
C THR A 359 29.28 -22.81 -24.35
N MET A 360 29.38 -23.95 -25.04
CA MET A 360 28.40 -24.39 -26.03
C MET A 360 27.09 -24.78 -25.36
N PHE A 361 27.14 -25.50 -24.24
CA PHE A 361 25.97 -25.81 -23.42
C PHE A 361 25.25 -24.52 -23.00
N LEU A 362 25.99 -23.52 -22.48
CA LEU A 362 25.40 -22.23 -22.09
C LEU A 362 24.73 -21.55 -23.27
N ILE A 363 25.35 -21.54 -24.46
CA ILE A 363 24.76 -21.00 -25.69
C ILE A 363 23.46 -21.72 -26.03
N LEU A 364 23.46 -23.06 -26.02
CA LEU A 364 22.28 -23.87 -26.34
C LEU A 364 21.14 -23.63 -25.35
N GLN A 365 21.43 -23.57 -24.05
CA GLN A 365 20.41 -23.26 -23.04
C GLN A 365 19.90 -21.83 -23.15
N LEU A 366 20.77 -20.87 -23.43
CA LEU A 366 20.38 -19.48 -23.66
C LEU A 366 19.52 -19.36 -24.94
N ARG A 367 19.85 -20.07 -26.02
CA ARG A 367 19.02 -20.13 -27.23
C ARG A 367 17.69 -20.83 -26.99
N LYS A 368 17.67 -21.93 -26.22
CA LYS A 368 16.43 -22.64 -25.87
C LYS A 368 15.52 -21.76 -25.00
N LYS A 369 16.08 -21.06 -24.02
CA LYS A 369 15.36 -20.14 -23.13
C LYS A 369 14.96 -18.84 -23.82
N TYR A 370 15.75 -18.40 -24.80
CA TYR A 370 15.56 -17.18 -25.57
C TYR A 370 15.66 -17.46 -27.07
N THR A 371 14.65 -18.16 -27.59
CA THR A 371 14.54 -18.66 -28.98
C THR A 371 14.74 -17.58 -30.05
N PHE A 372 14.61 -16.30 -29.69
CA PHE A 372 14.74 -15.16 -30.60
C PHE A 372 16.12 -14.47 -30.56
N MET A 373 17.12 -15.04 -29.88
CA MET A 373 18.45 -14.45 -29.80
C MET A 373 19.44 -15.04 -30.81
N ARG A 374 19.98 -14.17 -31.67
CA ARG A 374 21.25 -14.43 -32.37
C ARG A 374 22.41 -14.28 -31.38
N LEU A 375 22.55 -15.26 -30.50
CA LEU A 375 23.73 -15.41 -29.65
C LEU A 375 24.83 -16.07 -30.46
N ASN A 376 25.88 -15.31 -30.75
CA ASN A 376 27.14 -15.89 -31.21
C ASN A 376 27.98 -16.28 -29.99
N GLU A 377 28.88 -17.22 -30.22
CA GLU A 377 29.74 -17.77 -29.18
C GLU A 377 30.63 -16.69 -28.54
N GLU A 378 31.14 -15.78 -29.36
CA GLU A 378 32.00 -14.68 -28.93
C GLU A 378 31.34 -13.78 -27.87
N THR A 379 30.04 -13.48 -28.01
CA THR A 379 29.29 -12.69 -27.02
C THR A 379 29.24 -13.41 -25.67
N VAL A 380 28.92 -14.71 -25.68
CA VAL A 380 28.85 -15.51 -24.44
C VAL A 380 30.23 -15.64 -23.80
N ARG A 381 31.29 -15.91 -24.58
CA ARG A 381 32.68 -15.93 -24.10
C ARG A 381 33.08 -14.60 -23.46
N LYS A 382 32.77 -13.47 -24.09
CA LYS A 382 33.05 -12.13 -23.53
C LYS A 382 32.38 -11.92 -22.17
N HIS A 383 31.17 -12.45 -21.98
CA HIS A 383 30.47 -12.41 -20.69
C HIS A 383 31.13 -13.29 -19.64
N LEU A 384 31.53 -14.50 -20.01
CA LEU A 384 32.19 -15.47 -19.14
C LEU A 384 33.56 -14.95 -18.67
N HIS A 385 34.39 -14.44 -19.58
CA HIS A 385 35.65 -13.79 -19.22
C HIS A 385 35.43 -12.61 -18.27
N ASN A 386 34.45 -11.75 -18.54
CA ASN A 386 34.16 -10.64 -17.63
C ASN A 386 33.70 -11.10 -16.23
N LEU A 387 33.04 -12.26 -16.11
CA LEU A 387 32.70 -12.86 -14.82
C LEU A 387 33.93 -13.47 -14.14
N GLN A 388 34.82 -14.07 -14.91
CA GLN A 388 36.09 -14.64 -14.45
C GLN A 388 37.04 -13.54 -13.93
N ASP A 389 37.20 -12.44 -14.66
CA ASP A 389 38.00 -11.27 -14.28
C ASP A 389 37.52 -10.66 -12.95
N LYS A 390 36.21 -10.76 -12.68
CA LYS A 390 35.58 -10.33 -11.42
C LYS A 390 35.64 -11.38 -10.31
N GLY A 391 36.32 -12.50 -10.54
CA GLY A 391 36.45 -13.60 -9.60
C GLY A 391 35.15 -14.34 -9.28
N LYS A 392 34.10 -14.21 -10.11
CA LYS A 392 32.80 -14.85 -9.87
C LYS A 392 32.73 -16.30 -10.35
N ILE A 393 33.52 -16.64 -11.34
CA ILE A 393 33.63 -17.98 -11.92
C ILE A 393 35.11 -18.30 -12.18
N VAL A 394 35.42 -19.57 -12.34
CA VAL A 394 36.72 -20.04 -12.83
C VAL A 394 36.50 -20.91 -14.06
N SER A 395 37.48 -20.90 -14.96
CA SER A 395 37.52 -21.83 -16.10
C SER A 395 38.56 -22.92 -15.85
N GLN A 396 38.25 -24.13 -16.30
CA GLN A 396 39.18 -25.25 -16.35
C GLN A 396 39.16 -25.81 -17.77
N MET A 397 40.34 -26.02 -18.34
CA MET A 397 40.46 -26.63 -19.66
C MET A 397 40.35 -28.15 -19.53
N GLN A 398 39.46 -28.76 -20.30
CA GLN A 398 39.34 -30.22 -20.45
C GLN A 398 39.42 -30.54 -21.94
N GLY A 399 40.58 -31.04 -22.37
CA GLY A 399 40.91 -31.15 -23.79
C GLY A 399 40.93 -29.78 -24.46
N HIS A 400 40.13 -29.59 -25.51
CA HIS A 400 39.99 -28.30 -26.22
C HIS A 400 38.80 -27.45 -25.76
N ILE A 401 38.14 -27.84 -24.67
CA ILE A 401 36.89 -27.20 -24.20
C ILE A 401 37.14 -26.50 -22.86
N TYR A 402 36.61 -25.27 -22.74
CA TYR A 402 36.56 -24.55 -21.47
C TYR A 402 35.31 -24.93 -20.69
N ILE A 403 35.52 -25.48 -19.50
CA ILE A 403 34.46 -25.74 -18.52
C ILE A 403 34.45 -24.60 -17.51
N TRP A 404 33.29 -23.96 -17.37
CA TRP A 404 33.08 -22.86 -16.44
C TRP A 404 32.36 -23.35 -15.20
N LYS A 405 32.81 -22.93 -14.01
CA LYS A 405 32.13 -23.21 -12.74
C LYS A 405 32.17 -21.98 -11.84
N ILE A 406 31.18 -21.86 -10.96
CA ILE A 406 31.21 -20.82 -9.92
C ILE A 406 32.39 -21.08 -9.00
N ARG A 407 33.05 -20.00 -8.60
CA ARG A 407 34.22 -20.06 -7.74
C ARG A 407 33.84 -20.39 -6.30
#